data_AF-A0A098LDY3-F1
#
_entry.id   AF-A0A098LDY3-F1
#
_cell.length_a   1.000
_cell.length_b   1.000
_cell.length_c   1.000
_cell.angle_alpha   90.00
_cell.angle_beta   90.00
_cell.angle_gamma   90.00
#
_symmetry.space_group_name_H-M   'P 1'
#
loop_
_entity.id
_entity.type
_entity.pdbx_description
1 polymer ?
#
loop_
_entity_poly.entity_id
_entity_poly.type
_entity_poly.pdbx_seq_one_letter_code
_entity_poly.pdbx_strand_id
1 'polypeptide(L)'
;MNQLAKTGRIRTILISISILMVSLHTIYNYNSVFLYIEAKKAGQQIVRFVLTIGILIMVYKGKNWARIALLVLFSVADLLALISLFTIENDILLKTPIIVMIIVYSTAIYHLGFSKSFKAFALHQKTKF
;
A
#
# COMPACT_ATOMS: atom_id res chain seq x y z
N MET A 1 2.51 -2.92 26.04
CA MET A 1 1.44 -2.74 25.01
C MET A 1 0.17 -3.41 25.49
N ASN A 2 -0.95 -2.69 25.47
CA ASN A 2 -2.28 -3.28 25.63
C ASN A 2 -2.60 -4.23 24.44
N GLN A 3 -3.50 -5.21 24.62
CA GLN A 3 -3.98 -6.13 23.59
C GLN A 3 -4.43 -5.39 22.33
N LEU A 4 -5.19 -4.31 22.47
CA LEU A 4 -5.66 -3.48 21.35
C LEU A 4 -4.49 -2.93 20.50
N ALA A 5 -3.40 -2.50 21.15
CA ALA A 5 -2.19 -2.03 20.47
C ALA A 5 -1.41 -3.18 19.82
N LYS A 6 -1.40 -4.39 20.42
CA LYS A 6 -0.81 -5.60 19.80
C LYS A 6 -1.53 -5.95 18.51
N THR A 7 -2.87 -5.93 18.51
CA THR A 7 -3.68 -6.11 17.30
C THR A 7 -3.37 -5.04 16.26
N GLY A 8 -3.25 -3.77 16.67
CA GLY A 8 -2.88 -2.68 15.77
C GLY A 8 -1.51 -2.89 15.10
N ARG A 9 -0.51 -3.33 15.86
CA ARG A 9 0.83 -3.66 15.35
C ARG A 9 0.77 -4.78 14.32
N ILE A 10 0.13 -5.91 14.65
CA ILE A 10 0.03 -7.07 13.76
C ILE A 10 -0.69 -6.71 12.47
N ARG A 11 -1.83 -6.02 12.54
CA ARG A 11 -2.57 -5.57 11.35
C ARG A 11 -1.75 -4.62 10.48
N THR A 12 -0.97 -3.72 11.07
CA THR A 12 -0.08 -2.83 10.32
C THR A 12 0.96 -3.62 9.53
N ILE A 13 1.54 -4.67 10.12
CA ILE A 13 2.49 -5.57 9.44
C ILE A 13 1.80 -6.33 8.30
N LEU A 14 0.63 -6.93 8.56
CA LEU A 14 -0.12 -7.67 7.54
C LEU A 14 -0.49 -6.80 6.35
N ILE A 15 -1.01 -5.59 6.60
CA ILE A 15 -1.35 -4.63 5.53
C ILE A 15 -0.09 -4.21 4.76
N SER A 16 1.04 -4.00 5.44
CA SER A 16 2.31 -3.69 4.79
C SER A 16 2.73 -4.82 3.83
N ILE A 17 2.60 -6.07 4.26
CA ILE A 17 2.89 -7.24 3.42
C ILE A 17 1.94 -7.29 2.21
N SER A 18 0.64 -7.05 2.41
CA SER A 18 -0.33 -7.00 1.31
C SER A 18 -0.01 -5.92 0.28
N ILE A 19 0.38 -4.73 0.72
CA ILE A 19 0.82 -3.63 -0.16
C ILE A 19 2.05 -4.04 -0.97
N LEU A 20 3.03 -4.68 -0.34
CA LEU A 20 4.24 -5.15 -1.02
C LEU A 20 3.93 -6.26 -2.04
N MET A 21 2.99 -7.16 -1.73
CA MET A 21 2.50 -8.16 -2.70
C MET A 21 1.87 -7.51 -3.93
N VAL A 22 0.99 -6.52 -3.74
CA VAL A 22 0.41 -5.76 -4.86
C VAL A 22 1.49 -5.07 -5.70
N SER A 23 2.50 -4.48 -5.04
CA SER A 23 3.61 -3.85 -5.74
C SER A 23 4.44 -4.85 -6.53
N LEU A 24 4.74 -6.04 -6.00
CA LEU A 24 5.44 -7.10 -6.71
C LEU A 24 4.63 -7.60 -7.92
N HIS A 25 3.32 -7.78 -7.75
CA HIS A 25 2.44 -8.17 -8.85
C HIS A 25 2.44 -7.12 -9.97
N THR A 26 2.43 -5.84 -9.62
CA THR A 26 2.55 -4.75 -10.61
C THR A 26 3.88 -4.80 -11.34
N ILE A 27 4.99 -5.02 -10.63
CA ILE A 27 6.32 -5.14 -11.24
C ILE A 27 6.36 -6.31 -12.22
N TYR A 28 5.81 -7.45 -11.83
CA TYR A 28 5.74 -8.64 -12.68
C TYR A 28 4.95 -8.35 -13.96
N ASN A 29 3.71 -7.87 -13.86
CA ASN A 29 2.87 -7.56 -15.03
C ASN A 29 3.48 -6.46 -15.91
N TYR A 30 4.15 -5.49 -15.32
CA TYR A 30 4.76 -4.39 -16.06
C TYR A 30 5.98 -4.84 -16.89
N ASN A 31 6.71 -5.88 -16.45
CA ASN A 31 7.85 -6.42 -17.18
C ASN A 31 7.48 -7.62 -18.07
N SER A 32 6.44 -8.40 -17.75
CA SER A 32 6.04 -9.57 -18.55
C SER A 32 5.42 -9.20 -19.90
N VAL A 33 4.88 -7.98 -20.03
CA VAL A 33 4.25 -7.49 -21.26
C VAL A 33 5.26 -7.10 -22.35
N PHE A 34 6.53 -6.87 -22.01
CA PHE A 34 7.56 -6.49 -22.98
C PHE A 34 8.65 -7.58 -23.09
N LEU A 35 8.84 -8.11 -24.30
CA LEU A 35 9.90 -9.08 -24.64
C LEU A 35 11.33 -8.54 -24.44
N TYR A 36 11.48 -7.24 -24.17
CA TYR A 36 12.74 -6.56 -23.85
C TYR A 36 12.61 -5.78 -22.54
N ILE A 37 13.52 -6.04 -21.59
CA ILE A 37 13.61 -5.28 -20.35
C ILE A 37 14.16 -3.88 -20.69
N GLU A 38 13.28 -2.89 -20.79
CA GLU A 38 13.69 -1.49 -20.82
C GLU A 38 14.27 -1.11 -19.45
N ALA A 39 15.60 -1.06 -19.35
CA ALA A 39 16.32 -0.80 -18.09
C ALA A 39 15.81 0.45 -17.33
N LYS A 40 15.39 1.49 -18.06
CA LYS A 40 14.82 2.71 -17.49
C LYS A 40 13.49 2.46 -16.77
N LYS A 41 12.61 1.65 -17.36
CA LYS A 41 11.29 1.28 -16.81
C LYS A 41 11.43 0.34 -15.61
N ALA A 42 12.35 -0.63 -15.67
CA ALA A 42 12.65 -1.51 -14.55
C ALA A 42 13.24 -0.73 -13.36
N GLY A 43 14.18 0.19 -13.62
CA GLY A 43 14.76 1.06 -12.59
C GLY A 43 13.72 1.90 -11.85
N GLN A 44 12.77 2.51 -12.57
CA GLN A 44 11.67 3.26 -11.95
C GLN A 44 10.82 2.41 -10.99
N GLN A 45 10.54 1.16 -11.37
CA GLN A 45 9.74 0.26 -10.55
C GLN A 45 10.47 -0.21 -9.30
N ILE A 46 11.79 -0.44 -9.39
CA ILE A 46 12.65 -0.76 -8.24
C ILE A 46 12.67 0.42 -7.26
N VAL A 47 12.90 1.64 -7.77
CA VAL A 47 12.89 2.85 -6.93
C VAL A 47 11.54 3.01 -6.24
N ARG A 48 10.42 2.84 -6.96
CA ARG A 48 9.06 2.89 -6.39
C ARG A 48 8.87 1.86 -5.28
N PHE A 49 9.34 0.62 -5.48
CA PHE A 49 9.24 -0.45 -4.49
C PHE A 49 10.03 -0.13 -3.21
N VAL A 50 11.28 0.33 -3.35
CA VAL A 50 12.13 0.73 -2.22
C VAL A 50 11.52 1.90 -1.46
N LEU A 51 10.97 2.90 -2.17
CA LEU A 51 10.25 4.02 -1.55
C LEU A 51 9.01 3.54 -0.77
N THR A 52 8.30 2.54 -1.29
CA THR A 52 7.14 1.92 -0.64
C THR A 52 7.56 1.22 0.66
N ILE A 53 8.66 0.47 0.64
CA ILE A 53 9.23 -0.13 1.86
C ILE A 53 9.61 0.98 2.85
N GLY A 54 10.30 2.02 2.39
CA GLY A 54 10.75 3.13 3.22
C GLY A 54 9.60 3.83 3.95
N ILE A 55 8.53 4.17 3.23
CA ILE A 55 7.37 4.84 3.84
C ILE A 55 6.64 3.93 4.84
N LEU A 56 6.50 2.63 4.55
CA LEU A 56 5.90 1.65 5.47
C LEU A 56 6.72 1.51 6.76
N ILE A 57 8.05 1.48 6.67
CA ILE A 57 8.94 1.48 7.83
C ILE A 57 8.74 2.76 8.66
N MET A 58 8.62 3.92 8.02
CA MET A 58 8.40 5.18 8.74
C MET A 58 7.05 5.23 9.44
N VAL A 59 5.99 4.68 8.83
CA VAL A 59 4.68 4.48 9.49
C VAL A 59 4.83 3.56 10.70
N TYR A 60 5.59 2.47 10.56
CA TYR A 60 5.85 1.54 11.66
C TYR A 60 6.72 2.15 12.79
N LYS A 61 7.54 3.16 12.48
CA LYS A 61 8.27 3.97 13.47
C LYS A 61 7.41 5.08 14.09
N GLY A 62 6.13 5.20 13.72
CA GLY A 62 5.21 6.19 14.28
C GLY A 62 5.37 7.59 13.70
N LYS A 63 6.03 7.74 12.54
CA LYS A 63 6.15 9.04 11.88
C LYS A 63 4.82 9.44 11.24
N ASN A 64 4.17 10.47 11.81
CA ASN A 64 2.84 10.89 11.36
C ASN A 64 2.83 11.43 9.92
N TRP A 65 3.91 12.11 9.49
CA TRP A 65 4.03 12.60 8.11
C TRP A 65 3.98 11.46 7.08
N ALA A 66 4.64 10.33 7.39
CA ALA A 66 4.65 9.16 6.51
C ALA A 66 3.26 8.52 6.42
N ARG A 67 2.54 8.50 7.54
CA ARG A 67 1.14 8.04 7.57
C ARG A 67 0.25 8.90 6.68
N ILE A 68 0.34 10.22 6.81
CA ILE A 68 -0.47 11.16 6.01
C ILE A 68 -0.14 11.01 4.52
N ALA A 69 1.14 10.98 4.18
CA ALA A 69 1.58 10.79 2.80
C ALA A 69 1.04 9.49 2.20
N LEU A 70 1.09 8.37 2.95
CA LEU A 70 0.56 7.09 2.48
C LEU A 70 -0.96 7.11 2.32
N LEU A 71 -1.70 7.74 3.23
CA LEU A 71 -3.16 7.92 3.09
C LEU A 71 -3.52 8.70 1.82
N VAL A 72 -2.82 9.80 1.54
CA VAL A 72 -3.04 10.60 0.33
C VAL A 72 -2.71 9.80 -0.93
N LEU A 73 -1.53 9.16 -0.97
CA LEU A 73 -1.10 8.37 -2.12
C LEU A 73 -2.08 7.24 -2.45
N PHE A 74 -2.55 6.51 -1.44
CA PHE A 74 -3.51 5.42 -1.65
C PHE A 74 -4.90 5.93 -2.01
N SER A 75 -5.34 7.06 -1.45
CA SER A 75 -6.62 7.66 -1.84
C SER A 75 -6.62 8.08 -3.32
N VAL A 76 -5.54 8.70 -3.78
CA VAL A 76 -5.37 9.07 -5.19
C VAL A 76 -5.28 7.82 -6.07
N ALA A 77 -4.54 6.80 -5.65
CA ALA A 77 -4.43 5.54 -6.39
C ALA A 77 -5.79 4.84 -6.52
N ASP A 78 -6.59 4.78 -5.44
CA ASP A 78 -7.93 4.18 -5.45
C ASP A 78 -8.89 4.95 -6.37
N LEU A 79 -8.85 6.29 -6.37
CA LEU A 79 -9.64 7.10 -7.30
C LEU A 79 -9.29 6.81 -8.76
N LEU A 80 -7.99 6.78 -9.10
CA LEU A 80 -7.54 6.47 -10.46
C LEU A 80 -7.88 5.03 -10.86
N ALA A 81 -7.79 4.09 -9.91
CA ALA A 81 -8.14 2.69 -10.13
C ALA A 81 -9.63 2.52 -10.40
N LEU A 82 -10.49 3.20 -9.63
CA LEU A 82 -11.94 3.21 -9.84
C LEU A 82 -12.29 3.78 -11.22
N ILE A 83 -11.69 4.91 -11.61
CA ILE A 83 -11.88 5.47 -12.96
C ILE A 83 -11.45 4.44 -14.03
N SER A 84 -10.29 3.82 -13.85
CA SER A 84 -9.73 2.84 -14.80
C SER A 84 -10.61 1.59 -14.98
N LEU A 85 -11.38 1.20 -13.95
CA LEU A 85 -12.31 0.07 -14.07
C LEU A 85 -13.42 0.34 -15.09
N PHE A 86 -13.84 1.60 -15.26
CA PHE A 86 -14.91 1.99 -16.16
C PHE A 86 -14.42 2.48 -17.53
N THR A 87 -13.17 2.98 -17.62
CA THR A 87 -12.63 3.53 -18.88
C THR A 87 -11.88 2.51 -19.72
N ILE A 88 -11.33 1.44 -19.12
CA ILE A 88 -10.59 0.42 -19.85
C ILE A 88 -11.57 -0.65 -20.35
N GLU A 89 -11.76 -0.72 -21.67
CA GLU A 89 -12.50 -1.79 -22.36
C GLU A 89 -11.63 -3.05 -22.43
N ASN A 90 -11.63 -3.84 -21.36
CA ASN A 90 -10.96 -5.14 -21.28
C ASN A 90 -11.84 -6.14 -20.52
N ASP A 91 -11.60 -7.43 -20.74
CA ASP A 91 -12.25 -8.50 -19.99
C ASP A 91 -12.06 -8.36 -18.47
N ILE A 92 -13.07 -8.78 -17.72
CA ILE A 92 -13.09 -8.64 -16.26
C ILE A 92 -11.92 -9.34 -15.57
N LEU A 93 -11.40 -10.42 -16.18
CA LEU A 93 -10.24 -11.16 -15.70
C LEU A 93 -8.98 -10.27 -15.67
N LEU A 94 -8.80 -9.40 -16.67
CA LEU A 94 -7.69 -8.45 -16.74
C LEU A 94 -7.87 -7.27 -15.78
N LYS A 95 -9.08 -7.04 -15.27
CA LYS A 95 -9.40 -6.03 -14.24
C LYS A 95 -9.20 -6.55 -12.81
N THR A 96 -9.06 -7.86 -12.61
CA THR A 96 -8.84 -8.48 -11.29
C THR A 96 -7.72 -7.82 -10.48
N PRO A 97 -6.52 -7.53 -11.05
CA PRO A 97 -5.45 -6.88 -10.31
C PRO A 97 -5.83 -5.48 -9.80
N ILE A 98 -6.63 -4.74 -10.57
CA ILE A 98 -7.11 -3.40 -10.21
C ILE A 98 -8.08 -3.50 -9.01
N ILE A 99 -8.97 -4.48 -9.03
CA ILE A 99 -9.92 -4.73 -7.93
C ILE A 99 -9.17 -5.12 -6.65
N VAL A 100 -8.19 -6.02 -6.75
CA VAL A 100 -7.37 -6.43 -5.61
C VAL A 100 -6.59 -5.25 -5.03
N MET A 101 -6.02 -4.40 -5.89
CA MET A 101 -5.34 -3.18 -5.47
C MET A 101 -6.26 -2.25 -4.67
N ILE A 102 -7.46 -1.98 -5.18
CA ILE A 102 -8.47 -1.15 -4.50
C ILE A 102 -8.77 -1.71 -3.11
N ILE A 103 -9.01 -3.01 -2.98
CA ILE A 103 -9.31 -3.63 -1.67
C ILE A 103 -8.13 -3.46 -0.70
N VAL A 104 -6.90 -3.70 -1.14
CA VAL A 104 -5.70 -3.59 -0.28
C VAL A 104 -5.46 -2.14 0.15
N TYR A 105 -5.61 -1.18 -0.76
CA TYR A 105 -5.37 0.23 -0.46
C TYR A 105 -6.50 0.84 0.37
N SER A 106 -7.76 0.53 0.08
CA SER A 106 -8.90 0.94 0.90
C SER A 106 -8.84 0.37 2.31
N THR A 107 -8.43 -0.90 2.48
CA THR A 107 -8.21 -1.49 3.82
C THR A 107 -7.05 -0.83 4.56
N ALA A 108 -5.98 -0.44 3.86
CA ALA A 108 -4.88 0.33 4.44
C ALA A 108 -5.33 1.73 4.88
N ILE A 109 -6.12 2.43 4.06
CA ILE A 109 -6.71 3.74 4.39
C ILE A 109 -7.56 3.63 5.65
N TYR A 110 -8.46 2.64 5.70
CA TYR A 110 -9.31 2.41 6.86
C TYR A 110 -8.49 2.13 8.13
N HIS A 111 -7.53 1.21 8.04
CA HIS A 111 -6.71 0.83 9.19
C HIS A 111 -5.89 2.00 9.73
N LEU A 112 -5.16 2.71 8.86
CA LEU A 112 -4.23 3.77 9.24
C LEU A 112 -4.93 5.10 9.60
N GLY A 113 -6.07 5.39 8.98
CA GLY A 113 -6.84 6.60 9.20
C GLY A 113 -7.79 6.50 10.39
N PHE A 114 -8.53 5.40 10.50
CA PHE A 114 -9.74 5.37 11.31
C PHE A 114 -9.75 4.32 12.42
N SER A 115 -9.03 3.20 12.25
CA SER A 115 -9.16 2.07 13.17
C SER A 115 -8.72 2.38 14.61
N LYS A 116 -9.53 1.92 15.58
CA LYS A 116 -9.23 2.06 17.02
C LYS A 116 -7.93 1.35 17.40
N SER A 117 -7.66 0.19 16.81
CA SER A 117 -6.44 -0.60 17.07
C SER A 117 -5.18 0.08 16.56
N PHE A 118 -5.20 0.70 15.38
CA PHE A 118 -4.07 1.50 14.92
C PHE A 118 -3.86 2.74 15.78
N LYS A 119 -4.91 3.46 16.17
CA LYS A 119 -4.78 4.62 17.09
C LYS A 119 -4.09 4.24 18.41
N ALA A 120 -4.45 3.09 18.98
CA ALA A 120 -3.81 2.58 20.19
C ALA A 120 -2.35 2.15 19.97
N PHE A 121 -2.04 1.58 18.81
CA PHE A 121 -0.66 1.29 18.42
C PHE A 121 0.16 2.56 18.21
N ALA A 122 -0.39 3.57 17.53
CA ALA A 122 0.25 4.86 17.30
C ALA A 122 0.52 5.62 18.61
N LEU A 123 -0.41 5.57 19.57
CA LEU A 123 -0.18 6.11 20.91
C LEU A 123 1.00 5.38 21.59
N HIS A 124 1.07 4.06 21.49
CA HIS A 124 2.18 3.30 22.06
C HIS A 124 3.53 3.67 21.43
N GLN A 125 3.57 3.90 20.11
CA GLN A 125 4.79 4.34 19.41
C GLN A 125 5.30 5.69 19.96
N LYS A 126 4.40 6.63 20.27
CA LYS A 126 4.74 7.94 20.85
C LYS A 126 5.24 7.88 22.30
N THR A 127 4.92 6.81 23.04
CA THR A 127 5.36 6.66 24.44
C THR A 127 6.72 5.97 24.59
N LYS A 128 7.26 5.41 23.50
CA LYS A 128 8.54 4.67 23.50
C LYS A 128 9.71 5.43 22.86
N PHE A 129 9.45 6.64 22.37
CA PHE A 129 10.39 7.57 21.74
C PHE A 129 10.00 8.99 22.14
#